data_AF-A2BW99-F1
#
_entry.id   AF-A2BW99-F1
#
_cell.length_a   1.000
_cell.length_b   1.000
_cell.length_c   1.000
_cell.angle_alpha   90.00
_cell.angle_beta   90.00
_cell.angle_gamma   90.00
#
_symmetry.space_group_name_H-M   'P 1'
#
loop_
_entity.id
_entity.type
_entity.pdbx_description
1 polymer ?
#
loop_
_entity_poly.entity_id
_entity_poly.type
_entity_poly.pdbx_seq_one_letter_code
_entity_poly.pdbx_strand_id
1 'polypeptide(L)' 'MKDKTYDNADSFAKSFDDEWQKVNCKDLTEKMDKVIGILSDHPFAISNPDNARNVAKFRIYSLKKFL' A
#
# COMPACT_ATOMS: atom_id res chain seq x y z
N MET A 1 12.65 -9.22 14.34
CA MET A 1 11.43 -8.68 14.98
C MET A 1 10.38 -8.63 13.88
N LYS A 2 9.22 -9.29 14.01
CA LYS A 2 8.12 -9.05 13.05
C LYS A 2 7.78 -7.56 13.17
N ASP A 3 7.98 -6.78 12.11
CA ASP A 3 7.54 -5.37 12.08
C ASP A 3 6.07 -5.40 12.49
N LYS A 4 5.74 -4.70 13.57
CA LYS A 4 4.39 -4.77 14.13
C LYS A 4 3.45 -4.13 13.11
N THR A 5 2.73 -4.95 12.37
CA THR A 5 1.64 -4.48 11.51
C THR A 5 0.43 -4.21 12.41
N TYR A 6 -0.09 -3.00 12.35
CA TYR A 6 -1.26 -2.58 13.10
C TYR A 6 -2.47 -2.49 12.17
N ASP A 7 -3.66 -2.70 12.73
CA ASP A 7 -4.91 -2.50 12.03
C ASP A 7 -5.25 -1.00 11.93
N ASN A 8 -4.43 -0.26 11.19
CA ASN A 8 -4.67 1.16 10.90
C ASN A 8 -4.04 1.58 9.57
N ALA A 9 -4.51 2.72 9.07
CA ALA A 9 -4.09 3.28 7.79
C ALA A 9 -2.61 3.65 7.73
N ASP A 10 -2.02 4.09 8.85
CA ASP A 10 -0.62 4.53 8.91
C ASP A 10 0.36 3.36 8.76
N SER A 11 0.11 2.27 9.50
CA SER A 11 0.84 1.01 9.37
C SER A 11 0.72 0.43 7.96
N PHE A 12 -0.48 0.50 7.36
CA PHE A 12 -0.68 0.07 5.98
C PHE A 12 0.09 0.96 5.00
N ALA A 13 0.04 2.29 5.16
CA ALA A 13 0.74 3.24 4.30
C ALA A 13 2.26 3.01 4.32
N LYS A 14 2.85 2.77 5.49
CA LYS A 14 4.27 2.42 5.61
C LYS A 14 4.60 1.15 4.82
N SER A 15 3.83 0.08 5.04
CA SER A 15 4.03 -1.19 4.33
C SER A 15 3.83 -1.04 2.82
N PHE A 16 2.87 -0.22 2.41
CA PHE A 16 2.61 0.10 1.01
C PHE A 16 3.80 0.79 0.35
N ASP A 17 4.37 1.82 0.99
CA ASP A 17 5.52 2.54 0.44
C ASP A 17 6.73 1.61 0.28
N ASP A 18 6.98 0.72 1.25
CA ASP A 18 8.07 -0.25 1.22
C ASP A 18 7.94 -1.23 0.04
N GLU A 19 6.76 -1.81 -0.16
CA GLU A 19 6.49 -2.73 -1.28
C GLU A 19 6.42 -1.99 -2.63
N TRP A 20 5.93 -0.76 -2.65
CA TRP A 20 5.86 0.07 -3.85
C TRP A 20 7.24 0.31 -4.48
N GLN A 21 8.30 0.46 -3.68
CA GLN A 21 9.66 0.59 -4.19
C GLN A 21 10.21 -0.71 -4.79
N LYS A 22 9.73 -1.87 -4.31
CA LYS A 22 10.22 -3.20 -4.74
C LYS A 22 9.54 -3.68 -6.02
N VAL A 23 8.28 -3.31 -6.25
CA VAL A 23 7.54 -3.71 -7.44
C VAL A 23 7.97 -2.86 -8.64
N ASN A 24 8.62 -3.48 -9.63
CA ASN A 24 8.89 -2.86 -10.91
C ASN A 24 7.73 -3.14 -11.87
N CYS A 25 6.94 -2.10 -12.20
CA CYS A 25 5.90 -2.18 -13.21
C CYS A 25 5.73 -0.81 -13.89
N LYS A 26 5.47 -0.82 -15.20
CA LYS A 26 5.30 0.37 -16.04
C LYS A 26 3.92 1.01 -15.86
N ASP A 27 2.87 0.20 -15.69
CA ASP A 27 1.52 0.69 -15.46
C ASP A 27 1.28 0.90 -13.97
N LEU A 28 0.86 2.12 -13.58
CA LEU A 28 0.69 2.48 -12.18
C LEU A 28 -0.52 1.80 -11.54
N THR A 29 -1.56 1.51 -12.32
CA THR A 29 -2.77 0.84 -11.82
C THR A 29 -2.43 -0.62 -11.54
N GLU A 30 -1.78 -1.30 -12.48
CA GLU A 30 -1.30 -2.66 -12.31
C GLU A 30 -0.28 -2.76 -11.17
N LYS A 31 0.63 -1.79 -11.05
CA LYS A 31 1.57 -1.72 -9.92
C LYS A 31 0.84 -1.62 -8.58
N MET A 32 -0.18 -0.76 -8.50
CA MET A 32 -0.99 -0.59 -7.29
C MET A 32 -1.71 -1.88 -6.91
N ASP A 33 -2.38 -2.53 -7.86
CA ASP A 33 -3.13 -3.76 -7.60
C ASP A 33 -2.19 -4.90 -7.17
N LYS A 34 -0.97 -5.00 -7.74
CA LYS A 34 0.05 -5.94 -7.27
C LYS A 34 0.49 -5.68 -5.83
N VAL A 35 0.77 -4.43 -5.48
CA VAL A 35 1.20 -4.07 -4.12
C VAL A 35 0.09 -4.31 -3.11
N ILE A 36 -1.16 -3.96 -3.43
CA ILE A 36 -2.32 -4.27 -2.57
C ILE A 36 -2.48 -5.79 -2.42
N GLY A 37 -2.28 -6.56 -3.48
CA GLY A 37 -2.30 -8.03 -3.44
C GLY A 37 -1.23 -8.62 -2.51
N ILE A 38 0.00 -8.09 -2.55
CA ILE A 38 1.08 -8.47 -1.61
C ILE A 38 0.69 -8.18 -0.15
N LEU A 39 -0.02 -7.08 0.08
CA LEU A 39 -0.47 -6.64 1.40
C LEU A 39 -1.86 -7.15 1.78
N SER A 40 -2.40 -8.16 1.08
CA SER A 40 -3.74 -8.70 1.35
C SER A 40 -3.89 -9.28 2.76
N ASP A 41 -2.83 -9.82 3.33
CA ASP A 41 -2.77 -10.29 4.73
C ASP A 41 -2.48 -9.19 5.76
N HIS A 42 -2.33 -7.93 5.35
CA HIS A 42 -2.14 -6.83 6.29
C HIS A 42 -3.43 -6.62 7.11
N PRO A 43 -3.39 -6.48 8.45
CA PRO A 43 -4.59 -6.37 9.29
C PRO A 43 -5.59 -5.32 8.80
N PHE A 44 -5.09 -4.14 8.41
CA PHE A 44 -5.90 -3.06 7.84
C PHE A 44 -6.52 -3.38 6.46
N ALA A 45 -5.84 -4.17 5.63
CA ALA A 45 -6.38 -4.57 4.32
C ALA A 45 -7.52 -5.60 4.48
N ILE A 46 -7.40 -6.47 5.50
CA ILE A 46 -8.44 -7.44 5.85
C ILE A 46 -9.66 -6.73 6.46
N SER A 47 -9.43 -5.83 7.42
CA SER A 47 -10.51 -5.16 8.16
C SER A 47 -11.22 -4.08 7.33
N ASN A 48 -10.48 -3.40 6.44
CA ASN A 48 -10.94 -2.22 5.71
C ASN A 48 -10.43 -2.19 4.24
N PRO A 49 -10.81 -3.16 3.39
CA PRO A 49 -10.26 -3.31 2.04
C PRO A 49 -10.50 -2.08 1.13
N ASP A 50 -11.69 -1.48 1.18
CA ASP A 50 -11.99 -0.26 0.41
C ASP A 50 -11.10 0.92 0.82
N ASN A 51 -10.88 1.08 2.13
CA ASN A 51 -10.01 2.14 2.64
C ASN A 51 -8.55 1.86 2.37
N ALA A 52 -8.08 0.61 2.43
CA ALA A 52 -6.74 0.23 2.02
C ALA A 52 -6.46 0.67 0.56
N ARG A 53 -7.43 0.48 -0.34
CA ARG A 53 -7.33 0.97 -1.71
C ARG A 53 -7.33 2.50 -1.81
N ASN A 54 -8.13 3.20 -0.99
CA ASN A 54 -8.10 4.67 -0.95
C ASN A 54 -6.76 5.21 -0.43
N VAL A 55 -6.18 4.57 0.59
CA VAL A 55 -4.84 4.91 1.11
C VAL A 55 -3.79 4.69 0.03
N ALA A 56 -3.80 3.55 -0.67
CA ALA A 56 -2.88 3.27 -1.78
C ALA A 56 -2.95 4.36 -2.87
N LYS A 57 -4.15 4.73 -3.32
CA LYS A 57 -4.34 5.83 -4.29
C LYS A 57 -3.77 7.15 -3.77
N PHE A 58 -4.02 7.48 -2.51
CA PHE A 58 -3.52 8.70 -1.89
C PHE A 58 -1.99 8.70 -1.78
N ARG A 59 -1.36 7.57 -1.46
CA ARG A 59 0.10 7.43 -1.42
C ARG A 59 0.71 7.65 -2.80
N ILE A 60 0.16 7.01 -3.83
CA ILE A 60 0.63 7.20 -5.22
C ILE A 60 0.52 8.66 -5.65
N TYR A 61 -0.62 9.30 -5.39
CA TYR A 61 -0.81 10.72 -5.68
C TYR A 61 0.22 11.60 -4.95
N SER A 62 0.43 11.33 -3.67
CA SER A 62 1.39 12.07 -2.84
C SER A 62 2.83 11.89 -3.34
N LEU A 63 3.24 10.67 -3.70
CA LEU A 63 4.58 10.39 -4.25
C LEU A 63 4.83 11.14 -5.57
N LYS A 64 3.83 11.21 -6.45
CA LYS A 64 3.93 12.00 -7.70
C LYS A 64 4.09 13.49 -7.48
N LYS A 65 3.62 14.02 -6.36
CA LYS A 65 3.77 15.45 -6.02
C LYS A 65 5.20 15.80 -5.61
N PHE A 66 6.00 14.81 -5.23
CA PHE A 66 7.39 14.98 -4.79
C PHE A 66 8.41 14.35 -5.77
N LEU A 67 7.96 13.93 -6.95
CA LEU A 67 8.79 13.57 -8.11
C LEU A 67 8.92 14.77 -9.04
#